data_AF-A0A841YE63-F1
#
_entry.id   AF-A0A841YE63-F1
#
_cell.length_a   1.000
_cell.length_b   1.000
_cell.length_c   1.000
_cell.angle_alpha   90.00
_cell.angle_beta   90.00
_cell.angle_gamma   90.00
#
_symmetry.space_group_name_H-M   'P 1'
#
loop_
_entity.id
_entity.type
_entity.pdbx_description
1 polymer ?
#
loop_
_entity_poly.entity_id
_entity_poly.type
_entity_poly.pdbx_seq_one_letter_code
_entity_poly.pdbx_strand_id
1 'polypeptide(L)'
;MKKFFYGILLLTIILTGVQTGTESASASSNVQGEIINLEGVDLTKPHVVTKDGTTIDSVTYDEMVAGIAKRDGLSIDQVKKRLADGDVKRPLLKASSSTFYKHLTKTIDIGGLWKPKIDIYVKMWAQGSFRQFDKIIDYNLVRSWYGASKQFKGSFKVKFLSKNNIYWCINGDFYDKGTTSSSSSVSLSVGGVGSVNYSVSKAKTKYKYVYKYGHFYAQ
;
A
#
# COMPACT_ATOMS: atom_id res chain seq x y z
N MET A 1 -58.85 30.14 55.71
CA MET A 1 -59.60 30.97 54.73
C MET A 1 -58.84 30.89 53.41
N LYS A 2 -59.30 30.43 52.25
CA LYS A 2 -60.60 30.10 51.66
C LYS A 2 -60.41 28.85 50.74
N LYS A 3 -61.44 28.02 50.61
CA LYS A 3 -61.58 26.93 49.64
C LYS A 3 -61.93 27.49 48.26
N PHE A 4 -61.44 26.96 47.13
CA PHE A 4 -62.11 26.96 45.80
C PHE A 4 -61.43 25.89 44.92
N PHE A 5 -62.04 24.74 44.57
CA PHE A 5 -63.07 24.41 43.55
C PHE A 5 -62.45 23.58 42.41
N TYR A 6 -63.12 22.48 42.07
CA TYR A 6 -62.78 21.51 41.02
C TYR A 6 -62.90 22.11 39.61
N GLY A 7 -62.02 21.67 38.70
CA GLY A 7 -62.16 21.87 37.26
C GLY A 7 -61.41 20.77 36.51
N ILE A 8 -62.14 19.76 36.04
CA ILE A 8 -61.66 18.70 35.15
C ILE A 8 -61.48 19.31 33.75
N LEU A 9 -60.29 19.17 33.17
CA LEU A 9 -60.07 19.37 31.74
C LEU A 9 -59.35 18.13 31.19
N LEU A 10 -60.10 17.31 30.47
CA LEU A 10 -59.57 16.25 29.60
C LEU A 10 -58.80 16.92 28.46
N LEU A 11 -57.52 16.55 28.29
CA LEU A 11 -56.85 16.77 27.01
C LEU A 11 -55.91 15.59 26.68
N THR A 12 -56.14 15.09 25.48
CA THR A 12 -55.63 13.95 24.73
C THR A 12 -54.12 13.70 24.81
N ILE A 13 -53.77 12.43 25.06
CA ILE A 13 -52.42 11.87 24.89
C ILE A 13 -52.17 11.68 23.39
N ILE A 14 -51.21 12.40 22.81
CA ILE A 14 -50.61 12.04 21.51
C ILE A 14 -49.27 11.37 21.81
N LEU A 15 -49.23 10.05 21.69
CA LEU A 15 -48.02 9.26 21.73
C LEU A 15 -47.33 9.36 20.36
N THR A 16 -46.41 10.30 20.17
CA THR A 16 -45.49 10.24 19.03
C THR A 16 -44.34 9.32 19.40
N GLY A 17 -44.39 8.08 18.93
CA GLY A 17 -43.27 7.15 19.02
C GLY A 17 -42.09 7.70 18.21
N VAL A 18 -41.07 8.21 18.89
CA VAL A 18 -39.76 8.44 18.28
C VAL A 18 -39.07 7.09 18.22
N GLN A 19 -39.09 6.49 17.03
CA GLN A 19 -38.26 5.34 16.71
C GLN A 19 -36.81 5.83 16.71
N THR A 20 -36.12 5.70 17.83
CA THR A 20 -34.66 5.90 17.89
C THR A 20 -34.03 4.71 17.16
N GLY A 21 -33.93 4.83 15.83
CA GLY A 21 -32.97 4.06 15.07
C GLY A 21 -31.59 4.42 15.62
N THR A 22 -30.97 3.49 16.34
CA THR A 22 -29.53 3.55 16.61
C THR A 22 -28.83 3.33 15.28
N GLU A 23 -28.73 4.38 14.47
CA GLU A 23 -27.72 4.44 13.42
C GLU A 23 -26.38 4.43 14.14
N SER A 24 -25.76 3.25 14.17
CA SER A 24 -24.34 3.16 14.46
C SER A 24 -23.63 3.89 13.34
N ALA A 25 -23.34 5.17 13.57
CA ALA A 25 -22.45 5.96 12.74
C ALA A 25 -21.11 5.22 12.72
N SER A 26 -20.86 4.48 11.64
CA SER A 26 -19.53 3.98 11.34
C SER A 26 -18.65 5.21 11.18
N ALA A 27 -17.74 5.40 12.13
CA ALA A 27 -16.74 6.45 12.06
C ALA A 27 -15.97 6.30 10.75
N SER A 28 -16.33 7.12 9.75
CA SER A 28 -15.49 7.37 8.59
C SER A 28 -14.27 8.12 9.10
N SER A 29 -13.23 7.37 9.49
CA SER A 29 -11.92 7.97 9.65
C SER A 29 -11.56 8.58 8.29
N ASN A 30 -11.46 9.91 8.22
CA ASN A 30 -10.81 10.59 7.11
C ASN A 30 -9.36 10.08 7.03
N VAL A 31 -9.14 8.95 6.37
CA VAL A 31 -7.80 8.47 6.04
C VAL A 31 -7.33 9.40 4.92
N GLN A 32 -6.63 10.48 5.27
CA GLN A 32 -5.88 11.25 4.30
C GLN A 32 -4.73 10.38 3.80
N GLY A 33 -4.55 10.31 2.48
CA GLY A 33 -3.49 9.50 1.88
C GLY A 33 -2.10 9.95 2.33
N GLU A 34 -1.22 8.98 2.58
CA GLU A 34 0.18 9.26 2.94
C GLU A 34 0.91 9.83 1.72
N ILE A 35 1.59 10.97 1.86
CA ILE A 35 2.38 11.59 0.80
C ILE A 35 3.86 11.37 1.10
N ILE A 36 4.56 10.65 0.23
CA ILE A 36 6.01 10.46 0.27
C ILE A 36 6.62 11.28 -0.85
N ASN A 37 7.20 12.44 -0.51
CA ASN A 37 7.89 13.28 -1.48
C ASN A 37 9.37 12.89 -1.57
N LEU A 38 9.84 12.55 -2.78
CA LEU A 38 11.25 12.27 -3.06
C LEU A 38 12.00 13.52 -3.54
N GLU A 39 11.35 14.69 -3.62
CA GLU A 39 11.98 15.96 -3.96
C GLU A 39 13.03 16.36 -2.91
N GLY A 40 14.21 16.77 -3.40
CA GLY A 40 15.35 17.12 -2.54
C GLY A 40 16.05 15.92 -1.89
N VAL A 41 15.57 14.69 -2.16
CA VAL A 41 16.27 13.47 -1.77
C VAL A 41 17.40 13.23 -2.77
N ASP A 42 18.62 13.05 -2.27
CA ASP A 42 19.77 12.73 -3.12
C ASP A 42 19.70 11.28 -3.61
N LEU A 43 18.97 11.06 -4.70
CA LEU A 43 18.77 9.77 -5.34
C LEU A 43 20.06 9.23 -6.01
N THR A 44 21.19 9.93 -5.96
CA THR A 44 22.48 9.39 -6.41
C THR A 44 23.11 8.46 -5.37
N LYS A 45 22.75 8.62 -4.10
CA LYS A 45 23.26 7.78 -3.01
C LYS A 45 22.74 6.35 -3.11
N PRO A 46 23.54 5.36 -2.67
CA PRO A 46 23.14 3.95 -2.69
C PRO A 46 21.98 3.65 -1.73
N HIS A 47 21.88 4.36 -0.61
CA HIS A 47 20.82 4.21 0.38
C HIS A 47 20.38 5.59 0.87
N VAL A 48 19.08 5.83 0.92
CA VAL A 48 18.50 7.04 1.49
C VAL A 48 17.30 6.72 2.35
N VAL A 49 17.17 7.42 3.47
CA VAL A 49 15.99 7.37 4.34
C VAL A 49 15.36 8.76 4.37
N THR A 50 14.08 8.82 4.01
CA THR A 50 13.28 10.05 4.09
C THR A 50 12.78 10.29 5.51
N LYS A 51 12.26 11.49 5.78
CA LYS A 51 11.74 11.86 7.12
C LYS A 51 10.64 10.92 7.62
N ASP A 52 9.85 10.32 6.74
CA ASP A 52 8.74 9.41 7.10
C ASP A 52 9.18 7.94 7.26
N GLY A 53 10.49 7.68 7.20
CA GLY A 53 11.08 6.36 7.32
C GLY A 53 11.00 5.51 6.05
N THR A 54 10.61 6.07 4.90
CA THR A 54 10.75 5.38 3.61
C THR A 54 12.22 5.24 3.25
N THR A 55 12.66 4.03 2.91
CA THR A 55 14.00 3.79 2.36
C THR A 55 13.96 3.72 0.84
N ILE A 56 14.98 4.29 0.22
CA ILE A 56 15.21 4.27 -1.22
C ILE A 56 16.62 3.75 -1.47
N ASP A 57 16.69 2.55 -2.04
CA ASP A 57 17.96 1.87 -2.32
C ASP A 57 18.25 1.86 -3.82
N SER A 58 19.48 2.20 -4.21
CA SER A 58 19.99 1.91 -5.55
C SER A 58 20.21 0.42 -5.68
N VAL A 59 19.66 -0.19 -6.73
CA VAL A 59 19.85 -1.61 -7.01
C VAL A 59 20.25 -1.81 -8.47
N THR A 60 21.11 -2.79 -8.72
CA THR A 60 21.36 -3.30 -10.06
C THR A 60 20.20 -4.18 -10.53
N TYR A 61 20.15 -4.50 -11.82
CA TYR A 61 19.17 -5.45 -12.36
C TYR A 61 19.24 -6.81 -11.64
N ASP A 62 20.45 -7.29 -11.34
CA ASP A 62 20.66 -8.59 -10.72
C ASP A 62 20.28 -8.60 -9.24
N GLU A 63 20.58 -7.53 -8.50
CA GLU A 63 20.13 -7.37 -7.12
C GLU A 63 18.61 -7.26 -7.03
N MET A 64 17.98 -6.53 -7.95
CA MET A 64 16.52 -6.45 -8.05
C MET A 64 15.89 -7.83 -8.29
N VAL A 65 16.40 -8.58 -9.27
CA VAL A 65 15.92 -9.94 -9.58
C VAL A 65 16.09 -10.86 -8.38
N ALA A 66 17.25 -10.82 -7.71
CA ALA A 66 17.51 -11.62 -6.51
C ALA A 66 16.61 -11.23 -5.34
N GLY A 67 16.36 -9.93 -5.14
CA GLY A 67 15.44 -9.41 -4.14
C GLY A 67 14.01 -9.88 -4.35
N ILE A 68 13.51 -9.80 -5.59
CA ILE A 68 12.17 -10.27 -5.98
C ILE A 68 12.06 -11.79 -5.80
N ALA A 69 13.07 -12.55 -6.25
CA ALA A 69 13.09 -14.02 -6.13
C ALA A 69 13.02 -14.46 -4.67
N LYS A 70 13.84 -13.85 -3.80
CA LYS A 70 13.84 -14.10 -2.36
C LYS A 70 12.50 -13.76 -1.71
N ARG A 71 11.92 -12.60 -2.06
CA ARG A 71 10.66 -12.11 -1.48
C ARG A 71 9.47 -13.00 -1.87
N ASP A 72 9.42 -13.43 -3.12
CA ASP A 72 8.30 -14.20 -3.67
C ASP A 72 8.49 -15.72 -3.53
N GLY A 73 9.66 -16.19 -3.11
CA GLY A 73 9.98 -17.63 -3.01
C GLY A 73 10.11 -18.31 -4.38
N LEU A 74 10.59 -17.57 -5.38
CA LEU A 74 10.73 -18.03 -6.77
C LEU A 74 12.19 -18.23 -7.13
N SER A 75 12.45 -19.01 -8.19
CA SER A 75 13.79 -19.07 -8.78
C SER A 75 14.14 -17.78 -9.53
N ILE A 76 15.43 -17.49 -9.66
CA ILE A 76 15.95 -16.35 -10.43
C ILE A 76 15.43 -16.37 -11.86
N ASP A 77 15.35 -17.54 -12.50
CA ASP A 77 14.91 -17.67 -13.89
C ASP A 77 13.40 -17.46 -14.04
N GLN A 78 12.60 -17.89 -13.07
CA GLN A 78 11.17 -17.58 -13.03
C GLN A 78 10.93 -16.07 -12.96
N VAL A 79 11.71 -15.37 -12.14
CA VAL A 79 11.62 -13.90 -12.05
C VAL A 79 12.09 -13.24 -13.34
N LYS A 80 13.24 -13.64 -13.91
CA LYS A 80 13.71 -13.09 -15.19
C LYS A 80 12.69 -13.27 -16.31
N LYS A 81 12.05 -14.44 -16.38
CA LYS A 81 10.98 -14.71 -17.36
C LYS A 81 9.81 -13.76 -17.15
N ARG A 82 9.31 -13.65 -15.90
CA ARG A 82 8.22 -12.72 -15.55
C ARG A 82 8.55 -11.26 -15.90
N LEU A 83 9.79 -10.83 -15.66
CA LEU A 83 10.25 -9.49 -16.00
C LEU A 83 10.37 -9.29 -17.51
N ALA A 84 10.86 -10.29 -18.24
CA ALA A 84 10.96 -10.23 -19.71
C ALA A 84 9.59 -10.11 -20.38
N ASP A 85 8.58 -10.83 -19.88
CA ASP A 85 7.18 -10.74 -20.34
C ASP A 85 6.61 -9.31 -20.12
N GLY A 86 7.10 -8.61 -19.10
CA GLY A 86 6.80 -7.20 -18.80
C GLY A 86 7.66 -6.18 -19.56
N ASP A 87 8.45 -6.62 -20.54
CA ASP A 87 9.45 -5.81 -21.24
C ASP A 87 10.41 -5.09 -20.27
N VAL A 88 10.86 -5.83 -19.26
CA VAL A 88 11.91 -5.43 -18.32
C VAL A 88 13.13 -6.26 -18.63
N LYS A 89 14.10 -5.63 -19.30
CA LYS A 89 15.32 -6.28 -19.78
C LYS A 89 16.52 -5.77 -19.00
N ARG A 90 17.54 -6.62 -18.89
CA ARG A 90 18.85 -6.19 -18.42
C ARG A 90 19.37 -5.08 -19.35
N PRO A 91 19.83 -3.93 -18.82
CA PRO A 91 20.47 -2.92 -19.66
C PRO A 91 21.69 -3.51 -20.38
N LEU A 92 21.79 -3.29 -21.70
CA LEU A 92 23.02 -3.62 -22.44
C LEU A 92 24.15 -2.70 -21.94
N LEU A 93 25.38 -3.24 -21.83
CA LEU A 93 26.59 -2.52 -21.44
C LEU A 93 26.99 -1.48 -22.51
N LYS A 94 26.16 -0.45 -22.71
CA LYS A 94 26.39 0.82 -23.41
C LYS A 94 25.03 1.42 -23.72
N ALA A 95 24.60 2.33 -22.86
CA ALA A 95 23.92 3.53 -23.29
C ALA A 95 24.33 4.62 -22.31
N SER A 96 24.53 5.84 -22.77
CA SER A 96 24.61 7.03 -21.92
C SER A 96 23.26 7.31 -21.22
N SER A 97 22.44 6.27 -21.00
CA SER A 97 21.12 6.35 -20.45
C SER A 97 21.27 6.57 -18.96
N SER A 98 20.81 7.73 -18.57
CA SER A 98 20.49 8.21 -17.25
C SER A 98 19.34 7.42 -16.59
N THR A 99 19.24 6.11 -16.85
CA THR A 99 18.24 5.21 -16.26
C THR A 99 18.89 4.31 -15.21
N PHE A 100 18.22 4.15 -14.08
CA PHE A 100 18.69 3.31 -12.96
C PHE A 100 17.49 2.72 -12.22
N TYR A 101 17.72 1.65 -11.45
CA TYR A 101 16.67 1.02 -10.65
C TYR A 101 16.73 1.49 -9.20
N LYS A 102 15.55 1.67 -8.61
CA LYS A 102 15.37 1.98 -7.21
C LYS A 102 14.44 1.00 -6.55
N HIS A 103 14.73 0.67 -5.31
CA HIS A 103 13.89 -0.12 -4.43
C HIS A 103 13.31 0.79 -3.36
N LEU A 104 11.99 0.98 -3.39
CA LEU A 104 11.23 1.82 -2.47
C LEU A 104 10.60 0.92 -1.41
N THR A 105 10.99 1.11 -0.14
CA THR A 105 10.41 0.39 0.98
C THR A 105 9.77 1.36 1.97
N LYS A 106 8.46 1.20 2.21
CA LYS A 106 7.73 1.98 3.23
C LYS A 106 7.18 1.04 4.29
N THR A 107 7.54 1.29 5.55
CA THR A 107 6.87 0.64 6.68
C THR A 107 5.52 1.29 6.92
N ILE A 108 4.47 0.47 6.99
CA ILE A 108 3.10 0.92 7.19
C ILE A 108 2.73 0.74 8.65
N ASP A 109 2.44 1.86 9.31
CA ASP A 109 1.88 1.81 10.65
C ASP A 109 0.39 1.48 10.55
N ILE A 110 0.03 0.31 11.06
CA ILE A 110 -1.36 -0.15 11.14
C ILE A 110 -1.88 -0.16 12.58
N GLY A 111 -1.18 0.49 13.51
CA GLY A 111 -1.47 0.49 14.94
C GLY A 111 -1.16 -0.88 15.57
N GLY A 112 0.04 -1.00 16.15
CA GLY A 112 0.52 -2.20 16.84
C GLY A 112 2.04 -2.39 16.69
N LEU A 113 2.57 -3.47 17.28
CA LEU A 113 4.00 -3.79 17.21
C LEU A 113 4.45 -4.40 15.87
N TRP A 114 3.54 -5.13 15.20
CA TRP A 114 3.80 -5.74 13.90
C TRP A 114 3.54 -4.73 12.78
N LYS A 115 4.53 -4.53 11.90
CA LYS A 115 4.49 -3.50 10.86
C LYS A 115 4.77 -4.10 9.48
N PRO A 116 3.75 -4.23 8.60
CA PRO A 116 3.98 -4.66 7.22
C PRO A 116 4.71 -3.57 6.42
N LYS A 117 5.27 -3.95 5.28
CA LYS A 117 5.98 -3.03 4.38
C LYS A 117 5.42 -3.08 2.98
N ILE A 118 5.33 -1.91 2.36
CA ILE A 118 5.19 -1.76 0.92
C ILE A 118 6.58 -1.92 0.31
N ASP A 119 6.65 -2.69 -0.76
CA ASP A 119 7.89 -3.06 -1.42
C ASP A 119 7.73 -2.88 -2.93
N ILE A 120 8.37 -1.86 -3.50
CA ILE A 120 8.20 -1.49 -4.92
C ILE A 120 9.57 -1.33 -5.57
N TYR A 121 9.80 -2.01 -6.69
CA TYR A 121 10.93 -1.76 -7.57
C TYR A 121 10.49 -0.88 -8.73
N VAL A 122 11.24 0.19 -8.98
CA VAL A 122 10.99 1.12 -10.07
C VAL A 122 12.22 1.29 -10.94
N LYS A 123 12.01 1.53 -12.22
CA LYS A 123 13.00 2.11 -13.11
C LYS A 123 12.78 3.61 -13.12
N MET A 124 13.86 4.35 -12.95
CA MET A 124 13.87 5.80 -13.05
C MET A 124 14.60 6.22 -14.32
N TRP A 125 14.27 7.42 -14.77
CA TRP A 125 15.00 8.13 -15.81
C TRP A 125 15.39 9.52 -15.30
N ALA A 126 16.57 9.96 -15.72
CA ALA A 126 17.16 11.21 -15.30
C ALA A 126 17.60 12.06 -16.50
N GLN A 127 17.67 13.37 -16.35
CA GLN A 127 18.42 14.24 -17.27
C GLN A 127 18.86 15.48 -16.50
N GLY A 128 20.16 15.73 -16.40
CA GLY A 128 20.68 16.80 -15.54
C GLY A 128 20.29 16.58 -14.08
N SER A 129 19.53 17.51 -13.50
CA SER A 129 18.94 17.42 -12.14
C SER A 129 17.56 16.77 -12.09
N PHE A 130 16.86 16.61 -13.22
CA PHE A 130 15.50 16.10 -13.28
C PHE A 130 15.46 14.57 -13.12
N ARG A 131 14.49 14.02 -12.35
CA ARG A 131 14.41 12.60 -11.96
C ARG A 131 12.96 12.12 -11.89
N GLN A 132 12.53 11.36 -12.89
CA GLN A 132 11.16 10.83 -12.96
C GLN A 132 11.11 9.30 -12.94
N PHE A 133 9.96 8.75 -12.56
CA PHE A 133 9.66 7.34 -12.76
C PHE A 133 9.46 7.05 -14.25
N ASP A 134 10.02 5.92 -14.70
CA ASP A 134 9.93 5.43 -16.07
C ASP A 134 9.02 4.19 -16.16
N LYS A 135 9.18 3.25 -15.22
CA LYS A 135 8.40 2.02 -15.15
C LYS A 135 8.29 1.53 -13.71
N ILE A 136 7.13 1.00 -13.31
CA ILE A 136 7.04 0.16 -12.10
C ILE A 136 7.38 -1.26 -12.52
N ILE A 137 8.45 -1.80 -11.95
CA ILE A 137 8.98 -3.10 -12.34
C ILE A 137 8.23 -4.22 -11.63
N ASP A 138 8.11 -4.10 -10.31
CA ASP A 138 7.49 -5.09 -9.45
C ASP A 138 7.00 -4.42 -8.16
N TYR A 139 5.95 -4.94 -7.55
CA TYR A 139 5.39 -4.43 -6.30
C TYR A 139 4.75 -5.55 -5.48
N ASN A 140 4.91 -5.52 -4.16
CA ASN A 140 4.30 -6.50 -3.26
C ASN A 140 4.08 -5.91 -1.86
N LEU A 141 3.25 -6.58 -1.06
CA LEU A 141 3.08 -6.33 0.37
C LEU A 141 3.90 -7.35 1.16
N VAL A 142 4.95 -6.88 1.83
CA VAL A 142 5.77 -7.71 2.71
C VAL A 142 5.11 -7.78 4.09
N ARG A 143 4.69 -8.99 4.48
CA ARG A 143 3.95 -9.25 5.73
C ARG A 143 4.86 -9.73 6.88
N SER A 144 6.13 -9.97 6.62
CA SER A 144 7.09 -10.42 7.63
C SER A 144 7.70 -9.23 8.38
N TRP A 145 7.77 -9.35 9.70
CA TRP A 145 8.38 -8.37 10.59
C TRP A 145 9.00 -9.09 11.80
N TYR A 146 10.31 -8.97 12.00
CA TYR A 146 11.09 -9.65 13.05
C TYR A 146 10.70 -11.13 13.26
N GLY A 147 10.68 -11.92 12.17
CA GLY A 147 10.37 -13.35 12.21
C GLY A 147 8.88 -13.70 12.37
N ALA A 148 8.01 -12.73 12.65
CA ALA A 148 6.57 -12.92 12.68
C ALA A 148 5.92 -12.52 11.35
N SER A 149 4.95 -13.28 10.87
CA SER A 149 4.17 -12.94 9.68
C SER A 149 2.68 -13.13 9.94
N LYS A 150 1.88 -12.08 9.69
CA LYS A 150 0.42 -12.17 9.69
C LYS A 150 -0.06 -12.61 8.31
N GLN A 151 -1.18 -13.32 8.26
CA GLN A 151 -1.84 -13.71 7.01
C GLN A 151 -2.70 -12.55 6.50
N PHE A 152 -2.87 -12.41 5.19
CA PHE A 152 -3.59 -11.28 4.62
C PHE A 152 -4.60 -11.72 3.57
N LYS A 153 -5.85 -11.28 3.72
CA LYS A 153 -6.91 -11.46 2.73
C LYS A 153 -7.32 -10.07 2.23
N GLY A 154 -7.14 -9.81 0.95
CA GLY A 154 -7.41 -8.49 0.39
C GLY A 154 -6.57 -8.19 -0.83
N SER A 155 -6.23 -6.93 -1.03
CA SER A 155 -5.45 -6.50 -2.19
C SER A 155 -4.40 -5.46 -1.81
N PHE A 156 -3.28 -5.53 -2.51
CA PHE A 156 -2.31 -4.45 -2.62
C PHE A 156 -2.33 -3.93 -4.05
N LYS A 157 -2.87 -2.71 -4.22
CA LYS A 157 -3.07 -2.06 -5.51
C LYS A 157 -2.02 -0.98 -5.73
N VAL A 158 -1.48 -0.92 -6.94
CA VAL A 158 -0.57 0.12 -7.38
C VAL A 158 -1.09 0.72 -8.68
N LYS A 159 -1.02 2.05 -8.80
CA LYS A 159 -1.33 2.77 -10.04
C LYS A 159 -0.15 3.66 -10.40
N PHE A 160 0.30 3.59 -11.63
CA PHE A 160 1.32 4.50 -12.15
C PHE A 160 0.63 5.71 -12.76
N LEU A 161 0.22 6.67 -11.93
CA LEU A 161 -0.67 7.76 -12.35
C LEU A 161 0.01 8.73 -13.31
N SER A 162 1.27 9.07 -13.05
CA SER A 162 2.10 9.91 -13.91
C SER A 162 3.57 9.60 -13.65
N LYS A 163 4.47 10.12 -14.48
CA LYS A 163 5.92 9.95 -14.30
C LYS A 163 6.44 10.45 -12.94
N ASN A 164 5.66 11.28 -12.24
CA ASN A 164 6.01 11.77 -10.90
C ASN A 164 5.06 11.27 -9.82
N ASN A 165 4.14 10.34 -10.09
CA ASN A 165 3.17 9.90 -9.09
C ASN A 165 2.86 8.40 -9.20
N ILE A 166 3.24 7.67 -8.17
CA ILE A 166 2.84 6.27 -7.97
C ILE A 166 1.88 6.23 -6.79
N TYR A 167 0.63 5.87 -7.05
CA TYR A 167 -0.36 5.60 -6.00
C TYR A 167 -0.26 4.15 -5.53
N TRP A 168 -0.41 3.95 -4.23
CA TRP A 168 -0.53 2.63 -3.62
C TRP A 168 -1.73 2.56 -2.68
N CYS A 169 -2.28 1.36 -2.51
CA CYS A 169 -3.36 1.11 -1.56
C CYS A 169 -3.35 -0.33 -1.05
N ILE A 170 -3.47 -0.48 0.26
CA ILE A 170 -3.71 -1.74 0.94
C ILE A 170 -5.16 -1.73 1.42
N ASN A 171 -5.93 -2.73 1.04
CA ASN A 171 -7.29 -2.92 1.51
C ASN A 171 -7.53 -4.39 1.83
N GLY A 172 -7.74 -4.72 3.09
CA GLY A 172 -8.06 -6.08 3.50
C GLY A 172 -7.91 -6.35 4.99
N ASP A 173 -7.99 -7.63 5.32
CA ASP A 173 -7.95 -8.16 6.68
C ASP A 173 -6.65 -8.93 6.92
N PHE A 174 -6.00 -8.61 8.04
CA PHE A 174 -4.93 -9.42 8.60
C PHE A 174 -5.47 -10.44 9.59
N TYR A 175 -4.86 -11.63 9.60
CA TYR A 175 -5.15 -12.73 10.50
C TYR A 175 -3.86 -13.24 11.15
N ASP A 176 -3.97 -13.74 12.38
CA ASP A 176 -2.81 -14.28 13.09
C ASP A 176 -2.34 -15.62 12.52
N LYS A 177 -3.27 -16.43 12.02
CA LYS A 177 -3.01 -17.79 11.54
C LYS A 177 -3.73 -18.08 10.23
N GLY A 178 -3.20 -19.06 9.51
CA GLY A 178 -3.69 -19.51 8.22
C GLY A 178 -2.55 -19.61 7.20
N THR A 179 -2.92 -19.84 5.95
CA THR A 179 -1.96 -19.85 4.83
C THR A 179 -2.41 -18.83 3.80
N THR A 180 -1.55 -17.83 3.56
CA THR A 180 -1.78 -16.82 2.52
C THR A 180 -1.22 -17.30 1.20
N SER A 181 -2.02 -17.19 0.14
CA SER A 181 -1.59 -17.23 -1.25
C SER A 181 -1.77 -15.85 -1.88
N SER A 182 -0.94 -15.51 -2.85
CA SER A 182 -1.01 -14.24 -3.57
C SER A 182 -0.88 -14.46 -5.07
N SER A 183 -1.51 -13.58 -5.86
CA SER A 183 -1.17 -13.46 -7.28
C SER A 183 0.23 -12.87 -7.45
N SER A 184 0.80 -12.99 -8.65
CA SER A 184 2.00 -12.22 -9.00
C SER A 184 1.64 -10.77 -9.29
N SER A 185 2.62 -9.87 -9.14
CA SER A 185 2.58 -8.53 -9.69
C SER A 185 2.81 -8.54 -11.20
N VAL A 186 2.53 -7.41 -11.85
CA VAL A 186 2.82 -7.17 -13.27
C VAL A 186 3.58 -5.85 -13.38
N SER A 187 4.51 -5.73 -14.32
CA SER A 187 5.15 -4.43 -14.56
C SER A 187 4.14 -3.43 -15.12
N LEU A 188 4.23 -2.16 -14.72
CA LEU A 188 3.31 -1.10 -15.16
C LEU A 188 4.06 0.03 -15.86
N SER A 189 3.52 0.43 -16.99
CA SER A 189 3.84 1.71 -17.66
C SER A 189 2.92 2.82 -17.13
N VAL A 190 3.23 4.08 -17.46
CA VAL A 190 2.40 5.24 -17.07
C VAL A 190 0.94 5.04 -17.53
N GLY A 191 -0.01 5.35 -16.65
CA GLY A 191 -1.45 5.07 -16.80
C GLY A 191 -1.85 3.65 -16.38
N GLY A 192 -0.89 2.76 -16.17
CA GLY A 192 -1.13 1.37 -15.79
C GLY A 192 -1.64 1.21 -14.36
N VAL A 193 -2.48 0.19 -14.17
CA VAL A 193 -3.01 -0.23 -12.87
C VAL A 193 -2.69 -1.70 -12.67
N GLY A 194 -2.21 -2.03 -11.48
CA GLY A 194 -1.90 -3.39 -11.08
C GLY A 194 -2.41 -3.70 -9.68
N SER A 195 -2.69 -4.96 -9.40
CA SER A 195 -3.11 -5.43 -8.09
C SER A 195 -2.50 -6.78 -7.79
N VAL A 196 -1.92 -6.94 -6.60
CA VAL A 196 -1.66 -8.25 -6.01
C VAL A 196 -2.84 -8.59 -5.11
N ASN A 197 -3.53 -9.68 -5.43
CA ASN A 197 -4.66 -10.16 -4.64
C ASN A 197 -4.19 -11.27 -3.72
N TYR A 198 -4.61 -11.22 -2.45
CA TYR A 198 -4.25 -12.17 -1.42
C TYR A 198 -5.48 -12.89 -0.92
N SER A 199 -5.37 -14.20 -0.79
CA SER A 199 -6.39 -15.06 -0.20
C SER A 199 -5.78 -15.81 0.98
N VAL A 200 -6.59 -16.06 2.01
CA VAL A 200 -6.18 -16.84 3.18
C VAL A 200 -7.05 -18.06 3.27
N SER A 201 -6.41 -19.23 3.34
CA SER A 201 -7.06 -20.48 3.72
C SER A 201 -6.85 -20.77 5.20
N LYS A 202 -7.82 -21.47 5.81
CA LYS A 202 -7.77 -21.85 7.23
C LYS A 202 -7.50 -20.66 8.17
N ALA A 203 -8.05 -19.50 7.83
CA ALA A 203 -7.89 -18.27 8.61
C ALA A 203 -8.40 -18.49 10.03
N LYS A 204 -7.60 -18.12 11.03
CA LYS A 204 -8.03 -18.10 12.44
C LYS A 204 -7.60 -16.79 13.06
N THR A 205 -8.49 -16.23 13.89
CA THR A 205 -8.29 -14.99 14.64
C THR A 205 -7.99 -13.80 13.73
N LYS A 206 -9.01 -12.97 13.51
CA LYS A 206 -8.85 -11.69 12.81
C LYS A 206 -7.98 -10.79 13.68
N TYR A 207 -6.86 -10.34 13.12
CA TYR A 207 -5.96 -9.40 13.78
C TYR A 207 -6.46 -7.97 13.60
N LYS A 208 -6.63 -7.52 12.35
CA LYS A 208 -7.05 -6.14 12.06
C LYS A 208 -7.50 -5.96 10.61
N TYR A 209 -8.50 -5.11 10.39
CA TYR A 209 -8.80 -4.57 9.06
C TYR A 209 -7.90 -3.36 8.77
N VAL A 210 -7.39 -3.25 7.54
CA VAL A 210 -6.56 -2.15 7.10
C VAL A 210 -7.09 -1.60 5.78
N TYR A 211 -7.36 -0.30 5.78
CA TYR A 211 -7.51 0.51 4.58
C TYR A 211 -6.53 1.69 4.66
N LYS A 212 -5.46 1.62 3.87
CA LYS A 212 -4.44 2.67 3.79
C LYS A 212 -4.04 2.89 2.35
N TYR A 213 -3.77 4.14 2.02
CA TYR A 213 -3.31 4.53 0.70
C TYR A 213 -2.36 5.70 0.78
N GLY A 214 -1.64 5.92 -0.31
CA GLY A 214 -0.69 7.02 -0.40
C GLY A 214 -0.06 7.12 -1.77
N HIS A 215 0.91 8.02 -1.86
CA HIS A 215 1.56 8.42 -3.09
C HIS A 215 3.08 8.54 -2.90
N PHE A 216 3.85 7.98 -3.82
CA PHE A 216 5.25 8.36 -4.00
C PHE A 216 5.33 9.41 -5.10
N TYR A 217 5.93 10.55 -4.77
CA TYR A 217 6.19 11.63 -5.73
C TYR A 217 7.67 11.69 -6.10
N ALA A 218 7.98 11.66 -7.40
CA ALA A 218 9.33 11.89 -7.92
C ALA A 218 9.54 13.37 -8.32
N GLN A 219 10.79 13.73 -8.57
CA GLN A 219 11.28 15.09 -8.82
C GLN A 219 11.29 15.44 -10.31
#